data_AF-A0A965YEG4-F1
#
_entry.id   AF-A0A965YEG4-F1
#
_cell.length_a   1.000
_cell.length_b   1.000
_cell.length_c   1.000
_cell.angle_alpha   90.00
_cell.angle_beta   90.00
_cell.angle_gamma   90.00
#
_symmetry.space_group_name_H-M   'P 1'
#
loop_
_entity.id
_entity.type
_entity.pdbx_description
1 polymer ?
#
loop_
_entity_poly.entity_id
_entity_poly.type
_entity_poly.pdbx_seq_one_letter_code
_entity_poly.pdbx_strand_id
1 'polypeptide(L)'
;MGRIEQKTGGTDFLKSLGFPTLDVHDTFSHFDFTLPGRRVLLIGPMGSGKTEFAARVWRDAAIAQKKGEKVRSLTSSGEVDRRKVFFIRSEIDGARFSDYPEDALCYRSGYVSCGENIARIRDSFGLERVLADNPTVGTFIIDEASFFDERLAYVVRNHSYERGVMFIFPTLILNFRRDLFNSTARLMLDIATDVIPLTAYCEHPDCINDAFYTYRYYQVEGKECPALYFDPLIIVGGDSHKDSSLEPNYAARCDEHHYLPGKEYTFFHLKPLGEAAARGEEKPLKTELYALKHDIKQSMLYQNFCERYRGRKDEEIFFNALKPQNIAEKALIFLFCEQNLVPEELLLRLVSDLDLDTAYLGKVLADNKRPVSFAQPFLF
;
A
#
# COMPACT_ATOMS: atom_id res chain seq x y z
N MET A 1 -26.28 -23.76 -12.00
CA MET A 1 -25.37 -24.58 -12.84
C MET A 1 -24.34 -23.64 -13.46
N GLY A 2 -23.20 -23.47 -12.78
CA GLY A 2 -22.14 -22.60 -13.26
C GLY A 2 -21.42 -23.26 -14.43
N ARG A 3 -21.42 -22.60 -15.59
CA ARG A 3 -20.50 -22.93 -16.68
C ARG A 3 -19.09 -22.60 -16.19
N ILE A 4 -18.32 -23.64 -15.89
CA ILE A 4 -16.88 -23.55 -15.70
C ILE A 4 -16.31 -23.02 -17.02
N GLU A 5 -15.60 -21.91 -16.95
CA GLU A 5 -14.90 -21.31 -18.09
C GLU A 5 -14.04 -22.38 -18.79
N GLN A 6 -14.25 -22.53 -20.10
CA GLN A 6 -13.47 -23.44 -20.93
C GLN A 6 -12.03 -22.92 -20.99
N LYS A 7 -11.13 -23.57 -20.25
CA LYS A 7 -9.68 -23.34 -20.37
C LYS A 7 -9.20 -23.70 -21.78
N THR A 8 -8.41 -22.80 -22.35
CA THR A 8 -7.92 -22.78 -23.73
C THR A 8 -6.82 -23.81 -23.99
N GLY A 9 -7.05 -24.70 -24.97
CA GLY A 9 -6.11 -25.08 -26.04
C GLY A 9 -4.92 -26.01 -25.77
N GLY A 10 -4.46 -26.21 -24.53
CA GLY A 10 -3.26 -27.03 -24.25
C GLY A 10 -3.51 -28.45 -23.74
N THR A 11 -4.66 -28.69 -23.12
CA THR A 11 -4.94 -29.90 -22.31
C THR A 11 -5.34 -31.14 -23.12
N ASP A 12 -5.75 -30.98 -24.38
CA ASP A 12 -6.28 -32.08 -25.22
C ASP A 12 -5.22 -32.80 -26.08
N PHE A 13 -4.00 -32.26 -26.19
CA PHE A 13 -2.92 -32.91 -26.96
C PHE A 13 -2.39 -34.18 -26.30
N LEU A 14 -2.15 -34.16 -24.97
CA LEU A 14 -1.68 -35.36 -24.26
C LEU A 14 -2.74 -36.46 -24.19
N LYS A 15 -4.02 -36.05 -24.18
CA LYS A 15 -5.17 -36.95 -24.18
C LYS A 15 -5.31 -37.72 -25.50
N SER A 16 -5.01 -37.09 -26.64
CA SER A 16 -5.02 -37.76 -27.95
C SER A 16 -3.86 -38.75 -28.14
N LEU A 17 -2.83 -38.69 -27.28
CA LEU A 17 -1.70 -39.61 -27.23
C LEU A 17 -1.86 -40.74 -26.17
N GLY A 18 -2.99 -40.82 -25.48
CA GLY A 18 -3.27 -41.87 -24.47
C GLY A 18 -2.69 -41.59 -23.08
N PHE A 19 -2.17 -40.38 -22.81
CA PHE A 19 -1.70 -39.98 -21.49
C PHE A 19 -2.83 -39.30 -20.68
N PRO A 20 -2.78 -39.35 -19.34
CA PRO A 20 -3.70 -38.58 -18.50
C PRO A 20 -3.52 -37.07 -18.78
N THR A 21 -4.61 -36.32 -18.65
CA THR A 21 -4.53 -34.86 -18.64
C THR A 21 -3.73 -34.44 -17.40
N LEU A 22 -2.58 -33.83 -17.64
CA LEU A 22 -1.72 -33.28 -16.59
C LEU A 22 -1.88 -31.77 -16.61
N ASP A 23 -2.33 -31.20 -15.50
CA ASP A 23 -2.21 -29.77 -15.25
C ASP A 23 -0.79 -29.50 -14.73
N VAL A 24 0.10 -29.09 -15.63
CA VAL A 24 1.41 -28.56 -15.25
C VAL A 24 1.20 -27.12 -14.83
N HIS A 25 1.25 -26.87 -13.53
CA HIS A 25 1.25 -25.52 -13.00
C HIS A 25 2.65 -24.94 -13.14
N ASP A 26 2.78 -23.82 -13.84
CA ASP A 26 4.01 -23.03 -13.82
C ASP A 26 4.23 -22.54 -12.39
N THR A 27 5.11 -23.23 -11.67
CA THR A 27 5.59 -22.77 -10.37
C THR A 27 6.58 -21.64 -10.59
N PHE A 28 6.71 -20.74 -9.62
CA PHE A 28 7.74 -19.70 -9.66
C PHE A 28 9.10 -20.34 -9.95
N SER A 29 9.64 -20.07 -11.15
CA SER A 29 10.96 -20.52 -11.60
C SER A 29 12.06 -19.64 -10.97
N HIS A 30 13.32 -19.99 -11.19
CA HIS A 30 14.44 -19.17 -10.73
C HIS A 30 14.41 -17.81 -11.44
N PHE A 31 14.93 -16.78 -10.78
CA PHE A 31 14.96 -15.45 -11.35
C PHE A 31 15.95 -15.36 -12.54
N ASP A 32 15.52 -14.73 -13.63
CA ASP A 32 16.32 -14.56 -14.85
C ASP A 32 17.17 -13.28 -14.80
N PHE A 33 18.49 -13.46 -14.67
CA PHE A 33 19.48 -12.38 -14.67
C PHE A 33 20.07 -12.09 -16.06
N THR A 34 19.64 -12.77 -17.12
CA THR A 34 20.26 -12.63 -18.45
C THR A 34 19.82 -11.36 -19.17
N LEU A 35 18.57 -10.93 -18.96
CA LEU A 35 18.00 -9.74 -19.58
C LEU A 35 18.43 -8.45 -18.85
N PRO A 36 19.13 -7.51 -19.53
CA PRO A 36 19.53 -6.24 -18.93
C PRO A 36 18.36 -5.25 -18.86
N GLY A 37 18.49 -4.25 -17.98
CA GLY A 37 17.61 -3.07 -18.01
C GLY A 37 16.15 -3.33 -17.62
N ARG A 38 15.88 -4.41 -16.88
CA ARG A 38 14.52 -4.72 -16.39
C ARG A 38 14.16 -3.86 -15.19
N ARG A 39 12.90 -3.46 -15.14
CA ARG A 39 12.26 -2.71 -14.06
C ARG A 39 11.02 -3.51 -13.66
N VAL A 40 11.24 -4.43 -12.73
CA VAL A 40 10.26 -5.45 -12.33
C VAL A 40 9.42 -4.90 -11.20
N LEU A 41 8.16 -4.67 -11.47
CA LEU A 41 7.21 -4.23 -10.46
C LEU A 41 6.53 -5.45 -9.83
N LEU A 42 6.77 -5.67 -8.54
CA LEU A 42 6.22 -6.79 -7.79
C LEU A 42 5.09 -6.27 -6.89
N ILE A 43 3.85 -6.59 -7.27
CA ILE A 43 2.64 -6.03 -6.67
C ILE A 43 1.83 -7.11 -5.95
N GLY A 44 0.95 -6.69 -5.05
CA GLY A 44 0.04 -7.58 -4.32
C GLY A 44 -0.38 -6.96 -2.99
N PRO A 45 -1.44 -7.47 -2.34
CA PRO A 45 -1.88 -6.95 -1.05
C PRO A 45 -0.83 -7.15 0.05
N MET A 46 -1.04 -6.53 1.22
CA MET A 46 -0.25 -6.89 2.40
C MET A 46 -0.35 -8.39 2.67
N GLY A 47 0.75 -9.04 3.05
CA GLY A 47 0.80 -10.49 3.29
C GLY A 47 0.94 -11.38 2.05
N SER A 48 1.00 -10.82 0.83
CA SER A 48 1.12 -11.60 -0.42
C SER A 48 2.51 -12.18 -0.72
N GLY A 49 3.48 -12.04 0.18
CA GLY A 49 4.82 -12.60 -0.04
C GLY A 49 5.79 -11.74 -0.87
N LYS A 50 5.55 -10.42 -0.99
CA LYS A 50 6.39 -9.53 -1.83
C LYS A 50 7.85 -9.53 -1.39
N THR A 51 8.10 -9.37 -0.10
CA THR A 51 9.47 -9.33 0.45
C THR A 51 10.09 -10.75 0.48
N GLU A 52 9.29 -11.80 0.63
CA GLU A 52 9.71 -13.19 0.48
C GLU A 52 10.20 -13.49 -0.95
N PHE A 53 9.55 -12.93 -1.97
CA PHE A 53 10.01 -13.03 -3.35
C PHE A 53 11.36 -12.29 -3.53
N ALA A 54 11.52 -11.10 -2.97
CA ALA A 54 12.80 -10.40 -2.96
C ALA A 54 13.92 -11.22 -2.31
N ALA A 55 13.63 -11.86 -1.17
CA ALA A 55 14.56 -12.79 -0.51
C ALA A 55 14.91 -13.99 -1.39
N ARG A 56 13.98 -14.46 -2.22
CA ARG A 56 14.24 -15.53 -3.20
C ARG A 56 15.18 -15.05 -4.31
N VAL A 57 14.95 -13.86 -4.88
CA VAL A 57 15.85 -13.29 -5.88
C VAL A 57 17.27 -13.20 -5.33
N TRP A 58 17.43 -12.79 -4.08
CA TRP A 58 18.73 -12.78 -3.39
C TRP A 58 19.39 -14.17 -3.34
N ARG A 59 18.64 -15.22 -3.01
CA ARG A 59 19.14 -16.60 -2.99
C ARG A 59 19.51 -17.10 -4.38
N ASP A 60 18.70 -16.82 -5.39
CA ASP A 60 18.98 -17.18 -6.78
C ASP A 60 20.25 -16.50 -7.28
N ALA A 61 20.44 -15.21 -6.94
CA ALA A 61 21.66 -14.46 -7.20
C ALA A 61 22.90 -15.11 -6.56
N ALA A 62 22.82 -15.53 -5.31
CA ALA A 62 23.94 -16.21 -4.62
C ALA A 62 24.34 -17.52 -5.33
N ILE A 63 23.38 -18.26 -5.90
CA ILE A 63 23.68 -19.44 -6.72
C ILE A 63 24.24 -19.06 -8.10
N ALA A 64 23.71 -18.02 -8.73
CA ALA A 64 24.17 -17.53 -10.03
C ALA A 64 25.61 -16.99 -9.98
N GLN A 65 26.02 -16.36 -8.87
CA GLN A 65 27.39 -15.86 -8.67
C GLN A 65 28.42 -17.00 -8.60
N LYS A 66 28.04 -18.20 -8.16
CA LYS A 66 28.92 -19.39 -8.15
C LYS A 66 29.19 -19.96 -9.55
N LYS A 67 28.47 -19.48 -10.58
CA LYS A 67 28.63 -19.96 -11.95
C LYS A 67 29.85 -19.31 -12.61
N GLY A 68 30.51 -20.07 -13.48
CA GLY A 68 31.73 -19.66 -14.17
C GLY A 68 31.53 -18.53 -15.19
N GLU A 69 32.63 -18.17 -15.86
CA GLU A 69 32.72 -16.97 -16.70
C GLU A 69 31.69 -16.92 -17.83
N LYS A 70 31.32 -18.07 -18.42
CA LYS A 70 30.27 -18.14 -19.44
C LYS A 70 28.91 -17.59 -18.96
N VAL A 71 28.56 -17.84 -17.70
CA VAL A 71 27.31 -17.31 -17.14
C VAL A 71 27.48 -15.84 -16.76
N ARG A 72 28.65 -15.47 -16.24
CA ARG A 72 28.98 -14.07 -15.96
C ARG A 72 28.82 -13.19 -17.20
N SER A 73 29.35 -13.62 -18.35
CA SER A 73 29.24 -12.87 -19.60
C SER A 73 27.79 -12.69 -20.06
N LEU A 74 26.91 -13.66 -19.79
CA LEU A 74 25.47 -13.58 -20.11
C LEU A 74 24.67 -12.68 -19.16
N THR A 75 25.20 -12.45 -17.96
CA THR A 75 24.50 -11.76 -16.85
C THR A 75 25.14 -10.43 -16.49
N SER A 76 26.12 -9.97 -17.27
CA SER A 76 26.79 -8.68 -17.10
C SER A 76 26.48 -7.74 -18.27
N SER A 77 26.59 -6.43 -18.02
CA SER A 77 26.55 -5.37 -19.04
C SER A 77 27.63 -4.35 -18.72
N GLY A 78 28.69 -4.28 -19.53
CA GLY A 78 29.86 -3.47 -19.18
C GLY A 78 30.43 -3.90 -17.82
N GLU A 79 30.47 -2.96 -16.87
CA GLU A 79 31.02 -3.18 -15.53
C GLU A 79 30.00 -3.72 -14.51
N VAL A 80 28.70 -3.76 -14.85
CA VAL A 80 27.66 -4.24 -13.93
C VAL A 80 27.44 -5.74 -14.07
N ASP A 81 27.30 -6.42 -12.93
CA ASP A 81 26.95 -7.85 -12.84
C ASP A 81 25.58 -8.00 -12.18
N ARG A 82 24.56 -8.41 -12.96
CA ARG A 82 23.17 -8.53 -12.47
C ARG A 82 22.99 -9.58 -11.39
N ARG A 83 23.97 -10.46 -11.20
CA ARG A 83 23.95 -11.45 -10.12
C ARG A 83 24.38 -10.83 -8.79
N LYS A 84 25.06 -9.67 -8.80
CA LYS A 84 25.32 -8.88 -7.60
C LYS A 84 24.06 -8.07 -7.28
N VAL A 85 23.45 -8.40 -6.15
CA VAL A 85 22.20 -7.79 -5.69
C VAL A 85 22.50 -6.86 -4.52
N PHE A 86 21.78 -5.74 -4.47
CA PHE A 86 21.82 -4.77 -3.39
C PHE A 86 20.39 -4.44 -2.94
N PHE A 87 20.15 -4.42 -1.63
CA PHE A 87 18.83 -4.19 -1.05
C PHE A 87 18.73 -2.78 -0.50
N ILE A 88 17.60 -2.11 -0.77
CA ILE A 88 17.36 -0.73 -0.37
C ILE A 88 16.03 -0.67 0.38
N ARG A 89 16.06 -0.11 1.58
CA ARG A 89 14.88 0.13 2.42
C ARG A 89 14.65 1.62 2.65
N SER A 90 13.38 2.03 2.71
CA SER A 90 13.00 3.37 3.12
C SER A 90 13.26 3.60 4.61
N GLU A 91 13.76 4.77 5.00
CA GLU A 91 13.86 5.16 6.42
C GLU A 91 12.50 5.20 7.13
N ILE A 92 11.42 5.52 6.41
CA ILE A 92 10.05 5.55 6.95
C ILE A 92 9.64 4.16 7.49
N ASP A 93 10.24 3.12 6.94
CA ASP A 93 9.92 1.73 7.24
C ASP A 93 10.76 1.13 8.37
N GLY A 94 11.70 1.90 8.93
CA GLY A 94 12.68 1.40 9.91
C GLY A 94 12.06 0.90 11.21
N ALA A 95 10.93 1.47 11.63
CA ALA A 95 10.28 1.13 12.89
C ALA A 95 9.61 -0.27 12.88
N ARG A 96 9.30 -0.83 11.71
CA ARG A 96 8.63 -2.15 11.61
C ARG A 96 9.56 -3.33 11.92
N PHE A 97 10.88 -3.13 11.85
CA PHE A 97 11.86 -4.22 11.86
C PHE A 97 12.97 -4.02 12.90
N SER A 98 12.67 -3.36 14.03
CA SER A 98 13.64 -3.13 15.11
C SER A 98 14.26 -4.40 15.68
N ASP A 99 13.54 -5.52 15.57
CA ASP A 99 13.93 -6.81 16.15
C ASP A 99 14.86 -7.63 15.25
N TYR A 100 15.15 -7.14 14.03
CA TYR A 100 16.02 -7.81 13.08
C TYR A 100 17.41 -7.15 13.01
N PRO A 101 18.45 -7.90 12.59
CA PRO A 101 19.77 -7.34 12.31
C PRO A 101 19.71 -6.16 11.33
N GLU A 102 20.64 -5.20 11.45
CA GLU A 102 20.66 -4.02 10.58
C GLU A 102 20.81 -4.37 9.09
N ASP A 103 21.50 -5.47 8.80
CA ASP A 103 21.74 -5.98 7.45
C ASP A 103 20.64 -6.92 6.94
N ALA A 104 19.49 -6.98 7.61
CA ALA A 104 18.43 -7.94 7.30
C ALA A 104 17.44 -7.42 6.24
N LEU A 105 17.29 -8.20 5.17
CA LEU A 105 16.08 -8.24 4.37
C LEU A 105 15.05 -9.10 5.10
N CYS A 106 14.14 -8.46 5.84
CA CYS A 106 13.16 -9.08 6.73
C CYS A 106 11.88 -9.43 5.99
N TYR A 107 11.27 -10.56 6.32
CA TYR A 107 9.97 -10.97 5.82
C TYR A 107 9.26 -11.83 6.90
N ARG A 108 7.96 -12.12 6.75
CA ARG A 108 7.15 -12.64 7.88
C ARG A 108 7.65 -13.97 8.45
N SER A 109 8.30 -14.78 7.63
CA SER A 109 8.82 -16.10 8.01
C SER A 109 10.34 -16.16 8.25
N GLY A 110 11.04 -15.01 8.24
CA GLY A 110 12.49 -14.99 8.48
C GLY A 110 13.18 -13.76 7.90
N TYR A 111 14.48 -13.90 7.63
CA TYR A 111 15.25 -12.86 6.97
C TYR A 111 16.40 -13.42 6.15
N VAL A 112 16.93 -12.61 5.26
CA VAL A 112 18.23 -12.84 4.60
C VAL A 112 19.21 -11.78 5.11
N SER A 113 20.38 -12.22 5.55
CA SER A 113 21.50 -11.32 5.85
C SER A 113 22.13 -10.85 4.54
N CYS A 114 22.08 -9.54 4.29
CA CYS A 114 22.58 -8.90 3.09
C CYS A 114 24.05 -8.48 3.22
N GLY A 115 24.63 -8.54 4.42
CA GLY A 115 25.97 -8.04 4.68
C GLY A 115 26.09 -6.55 4.34
N GLU A 116 27.13 -6.17 3.61
CA GLU A 116 27.36 -4.78 3.20
C GLU A 116 26.46 -4.30 2.04
N ASN A 117 25.74 -5.21 1.37
CA ASN A 117 24.93 -4.92 0.20
C ASN A 117 23.50 -4.46 0.56
N ILE A 118 23.39 -3.58 1.54
CA ILE A 118 22.14 -3.02 2.03
C ILE A 118 22.30 -1.54 2.40
N ALA A 119 21.29 -0.74 2.10
CA ALA A 119 21.25 0.65 2.54
C ALA A 119 19.84 1.06 2.99
N ARG A 120 19.80 2.03 3.90
CA ARG A 120 18.60 2.79 4.25
C ARG A 120 18.71 4.15 3.62
N ILE A 121 17.68 4.56 2.88
CA ILE A 121 17.65 5.86 2.21
C ILE A 121 16.32 6.56 2.48
N ARG A 122 16.36 7.89 2.47
CA ARG A 122 15.19 8.73 2.68
C ARG A 122 14.43 9.06 1.39
N ASP A 123 15.17 9.27 0.31
CA ASP A 123 14.68 9.86 -0.94
C ASP A 123 15.53 9.40 -2.15
N SER A 124 15.16 9.86 -3.34
CA SER A 124 15.87 9.55 -4.59
C SER A 124 17.32 10.03 -4.65
N PHE A 125 17.72 11.04 -3.86
CA PHE A 125 19.12 11.48 -3.79
C PHE A 125 19.97 10.46 -3.02
N GLY A 126 19.39 9.85 -1.97
CA GLY A 126 20.00 8.72 -1.30
C GLY A 126 20.24 7.54 -2.24
N LEU A 127 19.27 7.24 -3.12
CA LEU A 127 19.45 6.21 -4.15
C LEU A 127 20.62 6.52 -5.08
N GLU A 128 20.74 7.74 -5.61
CA GLU A 128 21.84 8.12 -6.51
C GLU A 128 23.22 7.91 -5.87
N ARG A 129 23.36 8.23 -4.58
CA ARG A 129 24.60 7.97 -3.83
C ARG A 129 24.90 6.46 -3.75
N VAL A 130 23.90 5.66 -3.38
CA VAL A 130 24.05 4.19 -3.34
C VAL A 130 24.46 3.63 -4.70
N LEU A 131 23.87 4.12 -5.79
CA LEU A 131 24.21 3.71 -7.16
C LEU A 131 25.64 4.11 -7.56
N ALA A 132 26.12 5.27 -7.10
CA ALA A 132 27.48 5.74 -7.35
C ALA A 132 28.52 4.95 -6.55
N ASP A 133 28.23 4.66 -5.29
CA ASP A 133 29.12 3.92 -4.38
C ASP A 133 29.22 2.42 -4.75
N ASN A 134 28.24 1.89 -5.49
CA ASN A 134 28.15 0.49 -5.86
C ASN A 134 28.17 0.26 -7.38
N PRO A 135 29.24 0.68 -8.11
CA PRO A 135 29.23 0.74 -9.57
C PRO A 135 29.18 -0.64 -10.25
N THR A 136 29.53 -1.73 -9.56
CA THR A 136 29.52 -3.09 -10.16
C THR A 136 28.24 -3.88 -9.89
N VAL A 137 27.34 -3.36 -9.04
CA VAL A 137 26.05 -4.00 -8.75
C VAL A 137 25.13 -3.86 -9.97
N GLY A 138 24.54 -4.97 -10.41
CA GLY A 138 23.65 -4.98 -11.55
C GLY A 138 22.17 -5.16 -11.20
N THR A 139 21.81 -5.49 -9.96
CA THR A 139 20.41 -5.64 -9.53
C THR A 139 20.18 -4.93 -8.20
N PHE A 140 19.20 -4.02 -8.16
CA PHE A 140 18.77 -3.31 -6.97
C PHE A 140 17.33 -3.69 -6.62
N ILE A 141 17.10 -4.11 -5.39
CA ILE A 141 15.77 -4.34 -4.85
C ILE A 141 15.43 -3.14 -3.97
N ILE A 142 14.39 -2.38 -4.34
CA ILE A 142 13.94 -1.21 -3.58
C ILE A 142 12.59 -1.53 -2.95
N ASP A 143 12.61 -1.81 -1.66
CA ASP A 143 11.43 -2.17 -0.89
C ASP A 143 10.55 -0.94 -0.64
N GLU A 144 9.23 -1.13 -0.78
CA GLU A 144 8.22 -0.10 -0.57
C GLU A 144 8.49 1.18 -1.39
N ALA A 145 8.94 0.98 -2.64
CA ALA A 145 9.34 2.04 -3.57
C ALA A 145 8.27 3.13 -3.78
N SER A 146 6.99 2.83 -3.58
CA SER A 146 5.91 3.81 -3.72
C SER A 146 5.94 4.91 -2.65
N PHE A 147 6.66 4.76 -1.54
CA PHE A 147 6.75 5.80 -0.50
C PHE A 147 7.82 6.87 -0.75
N PHE A 148 8.65 6.68 -1.79
CA PHE A 148 9.65 7.64 -2.24
C PHE A 148 9.03 8.73 -3.12
N ASP A 149 9.80 9.78 -3.37
CA ASP A 149 9.45 10.87 -4.27
C ASP A 149 9.41 10.43 -5.76
N GLU A 150 8.73 11.22 -6.58
CA GLU A 150 8.50 10.94 -8.01
C GLU A 150 9.80 10.86 -8.83
N ARG A 151 10.88 11.53 -8.39
CA ARG A 151 12.16 11.49 -9.09
C ARG A 151 12.78 10.10 -9.07
N LEU A 152 12.46 9.26 -8.08
CA LEU A 152 12.89 7.86 -8.02
C LEU A 152 12.67 7.15 -9.37
N ALA A 153 11.47 7.28 -9.94
CA ALA A 153 11.09 6.61 -11.19
C ALA A 153 12.00 7.00 -12.37
N TYR A 154 12.42 8.26 -12.44
CA TYR A 154 13.30 8.74 -13.52
C TYR A 154 14.76 8.30 -13.31
N VAL A 155 15.25 8.31 -12.06
CA VAL A 155 16.59 7.84 -11.72
C VAL A 155 16.75 6.37 -12.09
N VAL A 156 15.84 5.50 -11.62
CA VAL A 156 15.92 4.06 -11.90
C VAL A 156 15.77 3.78 -13.40
N ARG A 157 14.88 4.49 -14.09
CA ARG A 157 14.68 4.33 -15.54
C ARG A 157 15.95 4.66 -16.32
N ASN A 158 16.57 5.80 -16.05
CA ASN A 158 17.76 6.24 -16.77
C ASN A 158 18.94 5.29 -16.50
N HIS A 159 19.21 4.95 -15.23
CA HIS A 159 20.26 3.99 -14.88
C HIS A 159 20.05 2.61 -15.51
N SER A 160 18.79 2.18 -15.58
CA SER A 160 18.42 0.91 -16.20
C SER A 160 18.70 0.90 -17.70
N TYR A 161 18.37 1.99 -18.41
CA TYR A 161 18.66 2.13 -19.84
C TYR A 161 20.14 2.30 -20.16
N GLU A 162 20.84 3.15 -19.41
CA GLU A 162 22.23 3.53 -19.72
C GLU A 162 23.23 2.43 -19.36
N ARG A 163 22.98 1.73 -18.25
CA ARG A 163 23.95 0.77 -17.68
C ARG A 163 23.46 -0.67 -17.73
N GLY A 164 22.22 -0.92 -18.16
CA GLY A 164 21.62 -2.25 -18.15
C GLY A 164 21.35 -2.80 -16.74
N VAL A 165 21.29 -1.90 -15.74
CA VAL A 165 20.97 -2.23 -14.35
C VAL A 165 19.50 -2.66 -14.23
N MET A 166 19.27 -3.66 -13.39
CA MET A 166 17.95 -4.15 -13.07
C MET A 166 17.45 -3.56 -11.76
N PHE A 167 16.17 -3.21 -11.74
CA PHE A 167 15.48 -2.80 -10.52
C PHE A 167 14.27 -3.68 -10.26
N ILE A 168 14.06 -4.05 -9.01
CA ILE A 168 12.91 -4.83 -8.54
C ILE A 168 12.23 -4.02 -7.43
N PHE A 169 10.91 -3.87 -7.55
CA PHE A 169 10.11 -3.01 -6.68
C PHE A 169 9.01 -3.82 -5.99
N PRO A 170 9.31 -4.51 -4.88
CA PRO A 170 8.30 -5.02 -3.96
C PRO A 170 7.58 -3.82 -3.33
N THR A 171 6.33 -3.56 -3.73
CA THR A 171 5.63 -2.35 -3.26
C THR A 171 4.12 -2.51 -3.28
N LEU A 172 3.43 -1.75 -2.43
CA LEU A 172 1.99 -1.52 -2.58
C LEU A 172 1.73 -0.48 -3.69
N ILE A 173 0.96 -0.88 -4.70
CA ILE A 173 0.48 0.03 -5.76
C ILE A 173 -0.92 0.57 -5.47
N LEU A 174 -1.77 -0.24 -4.85
CA LEU A 174 -3.11 0.16 -4.45
C LEU A 174 -3.14 0.48 -2.95
N ASN A 175 -3.90 1.50 -2.58
CA ASN A 175 -4.25 1.79 -1.20
C ASN A 175 -5.50 1.00 -0.75
N PHE A 176 -5.92 1.19 0.50
CA PHE A 176 -7.08 0.49 1.06
C PHE A 176 -8.40 0.79 0.33
N ARG A 177 -8.47 1.90 -0.41
CA ARG A 177 -9.64 2.33 -1.19
C ARG A 177 -9.70 1.67 -2.57
N ARG A 178 -8.74 0.80 -2.89
CA ARG A 178 -8.51 0.21 -4.23
C ARG A 178 -8.10 1.24 -5.29
N ASP A 179 -7.65 2.41 -4.86
CA ASP A 179 -7.13 3.46 -5.74
C ASP A 179 -5.59 3.40 -5.76
N LEU A 180 -4.95 4.00 -6.77
CA LEU A 180 -3.48 4.12 -6.80
C LEU A 180 -2.99 4.85 -5.55
N PHE A 181 -1.92 4.33 -4.93
CA PHE A 181 -1.46 4.81 -3.64
C PHE A 181 -1.03 6.29 -3.69
N ASN A 182 -0.28 6.67 -4.73
CA ASN A 182 0.18 8.03 -4.98
C ASN A 182 0.73 8.19 -6.42
N SER A 183 1.22 9.38 -6.76
CA SER A 183 1.85 9.69 -8.05
C SER A 183 3.08 8.82 -8.32
N THR A 184 3.90 8.53 -7.31
CA THR A 184 5.06 7.64 -7.45
C THR A 184 4.62 6.25 -7.91
N ALA A 185 3.62 5.63 -7.28
CA ALA A 185 3.07 4.34 -7.71
C ALA A 185 2.62 4.34 -9.17
N ARG A 186 2.00 5.43 -9.64
CA ARG A 186 1.62 5.61 -11.05
C ARG A 186 2.84 5.66 -11.97
N LEU A 187 3.86 6.44 -11.61
CA LEU A 187 5.09 6.54 -12.40
C LEU A 187 5.85 5.22 -12.42
N MET A 188 5.85 4.46 -11.32
CA MET A 188 6.45 3.12 -11.26
C MET A 188 5.80 2.16 -12.25
N LEU A 189 4.47 2.21 -12.39
CA LEU A 189 3.75 1.44 -13.42
C LEU A 189 4.13 1.87 -14.84
N ASP A 190 4.27 3.17 -15.09
CA ASP A 190 4.63 3.73 -16.40
C ASP A 190 6.03 3.29 -16.87
N ILE A 191 6.99 3.20 -15.94
CA ILE A 191 8.36 2.80 -16.28
C ILE A 191 8.59 1.28 -16.26
N ALA A 192 7.67 0.48 -15.69
CA ALA A 192 7.87 -0.95 -15.50
C ALA A 192 8.06 -1.68 -16.84
N THR A 193 9.01 -2.59 -16.90
CA THR A 193 9.16 -3.52 -18.04
C THR A 193 8.39 -4.81 -17.82
N ASP A 194 8.19 -5.16 -16.54
CA ASP A 194 7.56 -6.39 -16.10
C ASP A 194 6.69 -6.11 -14.88
N VAL A 195 5.54 -6.77 -14.81
CA VAL A 195 4.68 -6.75 -13.63
C VAL A 195 4.48 -8.18 -13.16
N ILE A 196 4.83 -8.45 -11.90
CA ILE A 196 4.59 -9.74 -11.25
C ILE A 196 3.51 -9.51 -10.19
N PRO A 197 2.26 -9.92 -10.45
CA PRO A 197 1.21 -9.87 -9.46
C PRO A 197 1.31 -11.07 -8.52
N LEU A 198 1.37 -10.81 -7.22
CA LEU A 198 1.20 -11.80 -6.17
C LEU A 198 -0.20 -11.66 -5.59
N THR A 199 -0.83 -12.80 -5.33
CA THR A 199 -2.07 -12.88 -4.54
C THR A 199 -1.76 -13.35 -3.13
N ALA A 200 -2.70 -13.12 -2.21
CA ALA A 200 -2.74 -13.76 -0.91
C ALA A 200 -4.03 -14.57 -0.80
N TYR A 201 -4.19 -15.36 0.26
CA TYR A 201 -5.52 -15.86 0.60
C TYR A 201 -6.37 -14.73 1.17
N CYS A 202 -7.66 -14.72 0.83
CA CYS A 202 -8.62 -13.89 1.55
C CYS A 202 -8.63 -14.32 3.02
N GLU A 203 -8.32 -13.39 3.92
CA GLU A 203 -8.27 -13.63 5.36
C GLU A 203 -9.65 -13.58 6.02
N HIS A 204 -10.74 -13.55 5.24
CA HIS A 204 -12.07 -13.76 5.78
C HIS A 204 -12.20 -15.23 6.22
N PRO A 205 -12.66 -15.54 7.45
CA PRO A 205 -12.63 -16.90 7.99
C PRO A 205 -13.30 -17.96 7.11
N ASP A 206 -14.37 -17.58 6.40
CA ASP A 206 -15.15 -18.49 5.55
C ASP A 206 -14.80 -18.38 4.04
N CYS A 207 -13.63 -17.85 3.68
CA CYS A 207 -13.23 -17.65 2.28
C CYS A 207 -11.86 -18.26 1.96
N ILE A 208 -11.72 -18.85 0.77
CA ILE A 208 -10.44 -19.40 0.26
C ILE A 208 -9.99 -18.71 -1.03
N ASN A 209 -10.76 -17.73 -1.51
CA ASN A 209 -10.48 -17.06 -2.78
C ASN A 209 -9.19 -16.24 -2.72
N ASP A 210 -8.59 -16.01 -3.88
CA ASP A 210 -7.49 -15.08 -4.02
C ASP A 210 -7.89 -13.66 -3.56
N ALA A 211 -7.01 -13.06 -2.77
CA ALA A 211 -7.08 -11.68 -2.35
C ALA A 211 -6.16 -10.82 -3.21
N PHE A 212 -6.71 -9.70 -3.64
CA PHE A 212 -6.04 -8.71 -4.47
C PHE A 212 -5.86 -7.37 -3.74
N TYR A 213 -6.58 -7.16 -2.63
CA TYR A 213 -6.67 -5.86 -1.97
C TYR A 213 -6.25 -5.94 -0.51
N THR A 214 -5.59 -4.88 -0.07
CA THR A 214 -5.41 -4.60 1.35
C THR A 214 -6.71 -3.98 1.87
N TYR A 215 -7.39 -4.71 2.76
CA TYR A 215 -8.57 -4.27 3.48
C TYR A 215 -8.14 -3.65 4.81
N ARG A 216 -8.64 -2.44 5.09
CA ARG A 216 -8.43 -1.74 6.35
C ARG A 216 -9.71 -1.81 7.17
N TYR A 217 -9.57 -2.23 8.42
CA TYR A 217 -10.70 -2.33 9.34
C TYR A 217 -10.26 -2.03 10.77
N TYR A 218 -11.20 -1.65 11.60
CA TYR A 218 -11.05 -1.55 13.04
C TYR A 218 -11.74 -2.73 13.69
N GLN A 219 -11.37 -3.04 14.92
CA GLN A 219 -12.14 -3.95 15.73
C GLN A 219 -12.63 -3.21 16.95
N VAL A 220 -13.95 -3.25 17.16
CA VAL A 220 -14.61 -2.54 18.25
C VAL A 220 -15.56 -3.52 18.90
N GLU A 221 -15.30 -3.86 20.17
CA GLU A 221 -16.11 -4.81 20.94
C GLU A 221 -16.25 -6.16 20.23
N GLY A 222 -15.13 -6.66 19.68
CA GLY A 222 -15.09 -7.91 18.93
C GLY A 222 -15.73 -7.85 17.53
N LYS A 223 -16.26 -6.70 17.10
CA LYS A 223 -16.90 -6.55 15.79
C LYS A 223 -15.94 -5.95 14.77
N GLU A 224 -15.87 -6.60 13.61
CA GLU A 224 -15.16 -6.05 12.44
C GLU A 224 -15.89 -4.79 11.96
N CYS A 225 -15.14 -3.69 11.83
CA CYS A 225 -15.64 -2.39 11.43
C CYS A 225 -14.82 -1.89 10.23
N PRO A 226 -15.34 -1.96 8.98
CA PRO A 226 -14.63 -1.48 7.81
C PRO A 226 -14.21 -0.01 7.98
N ALA A 227 -13.02 0.37 7.49
CA ALA A 227 -12.64 1.77 7.43
C ALA A 227 -13.58 2.54 6.47
N LEU A 228 -13.94 3.77 6.82
CA LEU A 228 -14.73 4.63 5.94
C LEU A 228 -13.86 5.07 4.75
N TYR A 229 -14.48 5.35 3.61
CA TYR A 229 -13.74 5.77 2.42
C TYR A 229 -12.85 6.99 2.70
N PHE A 230 -13.32 7.95 3.50
CA PHE A 230 -12.56 9.15 3.86
C PHE A 230 -11.61 8.95 5.05
N ASP A 231 -11.38 7.72 5.54
CA ASP A 231 -10.34 7.50 6.53
C ASP A 231 -8.97 7.95 5.98
N PRO A 232 -8.13 8.63 6.79
CA PRO A 232 -6.83 9.15 6.37
C PRO A 232 -6.00 8.12 5.62
N LEU A 233 -5.45 8.50 4.47
CA LEU A 233 -4.72 7.56 3.60
C LEU A 233 -3.60 6.83 4.33
N ILE A 234 -2.74 7.55 5.06
CA ILE A 234 -1.66 6.97 5.84
C ILE A 234 -2.08 6.92 7.30
N ILE A 235 -2.18 5.71 7.84
CA ILE A 235 -2.25 5.44 9.27
C ILE A 235 -1.24 4.34 9.52
N VAL A 236 -0.17 4.66 10.27
CA VAL A 236 0.89 3.69 10.52
C VAL A 236 0.36 2.63 11.48
N GLY A 237 0.18 1.41 10.97
CA GLY A 237 -0.18 0.22 11.75
C GLY A 237 1.00 -0.75 11.80
N GLY A 238 1.01 -1.60 12.83
CA GLY A 238 1.92 -2.74 12.92
C GLY A 238 1.27 -4.02 12.40
N ASP A 239 2.05 -5.09 12.25
CA ASP A 239 1.54 -6.42 11.89
C ASP A 239 0.74 -7.09 13.03
N SER A 240 0.76 -6.52 14.24
CA SER A 240 0.00 -7.04 15.38
C SER A 240 -1.48 -6.69 15.25
N HIS A 241 -2.34 -7.68 15.46
CA HIS A 241 -3.78 -7.49 15.55
C HIS A 241 -4.17 -6.68 16.80
N LYS A 242 -5.09 -5.72 16.64
CA LYS A 242 -5.52 -4.79 17.67
C LYS A 242 -7.04 -4.76 17.78
N ASP A 243 -7.56 -4.90 19.00
CA ASP A 243 -8.95 -4.54 19.32
C ASP A 243 -8.97 -3.05 19.68
N SER A 244 -9.18 -2.20 18.67
CA SER A 244 -9.07 -0.75 18.79
C SER A 244 -10.02 -0.03 17.83
N SER A 245 -10.68 1.01 18.35
CA SER A 245 -11.48 1.97 17.59
C SER A 245 -10.66 3.09 16.94
N LEU A 246 -9.37 3.21 17.31
CA LEU A 246 -8.46 4.28 16.90
C LEU A 246 -7.40 3.81 15.91
N GLU A 247 -6.91 2.58 16.11
CA GLU A 247 -5.83 2.01 15.31
C GLU A 247 -6.38 0.87 14.45
N PRO A 248 -6.26 0.95 13.12
CA PRO A 248 -6.79 -0.08 12.24
C PRO A 248 -5.87 -1.30 12.17
N ASN A 249 -6.48 -2.43 11.84
CA ASN A 249 -5.86 -3.64 11.33
C ASN A 249 -5.87 -3.63 9.81
N TYR A 250 -5.02 -4.50 9.24
CA TYR A 250 -4.90 -4.71 7.80
C TYR A 250 -4.96 -6.21 7.49
N ALA A 251 -5.73 -6.57 6.48
CA ALA A 251 -5.86 -7.94 6.00
C ALA A 251 -5.94 -8.00 4.47
N ALA A 252 -5.51 -9.11 3.88
CA ALA A 252 -5.77 -9.37 2.47
C ALA A 252 -7.22 -9.86 2.29
N ARG A 253 -7.98 -9.24 1.37
CA ARG A 253 -9.36 -9.66 1.06
C ARG A 253 -9.60 -9.73 -0.45
N CYS A 254 -10.49 -10.64 -0.85
CA CYS A 254 -11.02 -10.72 -2.21
C CYS A 254 -12.06 -9.62 -2.47
N ASP A 255 -12.59 -9.54 -3.69
CA ASP A 255 -13.59 -8.52 -4.06
C ASP A 255 -14.84 -8.52 -3.18
N GLU A 256 -15.32 -9.71 -2.81
CA GLU A 256 -16.56 -9.91 -2.04
C GLU A 256 -16.42 -9.45 -0.57
N HIS A 257 -15.25 -9.69 0.04
CA HIS A 257 -15.01 -9.42 1.46
C HIS A 257 -14.22 -8.14 1.73
N HIS A 258 -13.97 -7.31 0.70
CA HIS A 258 -13.35 -6.01 0.86
C HIS A 258 -14.43 -4.93 0.86
N TYR A 259 -14.87 -4.55 2.06
CA TYR A 259 -15.89 -3.54 2.28
C TYR A 259 -15.28 -2.13 2.28
N LEU A 260 -15.91 -1.18 1.58
CA LEU A 260 -15.45 0.21 1.53
C LEU A 260 -16.64 1.20 1.59
N PRO A 261 -17.29 1.33 2.75
CA PRO A 261 -18.46 2.18 2.90
C PRO A 261 -18.14 3.68 2.90
N GLY A 262 -19.15 4.51 2.64
CA GLY A 262 -19.03 5.98 2.71
C GLY A 262 -18.41 6.63 1.48
N LYS A 263 -18.10 5.88 0.40
CA LYS A 263 -17.54 6.45 -0.85
C LYS A 263 -18.46 7.51 -1.46
N GLU A 264 -19.74 7.21 -1.61
CA GLU A 264 -20.69 8.18 -2.17
C GLU A 264 -20.92 9.37 -1.25
N TYR A 265 -21.07 9.13 0.06
CA TYR A 265 -21.14 10.20 1.04
C TYR A 265 -19.94 11.16 0.90
N THR A 266 -18.74 10.62 0.68
CA THR A 266 -17.52 11.41 0.53
C THR A 266 -17.64 12.38 -0.65
N PHE A 267 -18.12 11.93 -1.80
CA PHE A 267 -18.15 12.75 -3.03
C PHE A 267 -19.42 13.58 -3.21
N PHE A 268 -20.56 13.15 -2.66
CA PHE A 268 -21.83 13.86 -2.81
C PHE A 268 -22.17 14.77 -1.63
N HIS A 269 -21.55 14.58 -0.46
CA HIS A 269 -21.80 15.39 0.73
C HIS A 269 -20.51 16.00 1.27
N LEU A 270 -19.57 15.19 1.76
CA LEU A 270 -18.40 15.70 2.50
C LEU A 270 -17.54 16.65 1.66
N LYS A 271 -17.16 16.24 0.44
CA LYS A 271 -16.34 17.07 -0.45
C LYS A 271 -17.05 18.38 -0.84
N PRO A 272 -18.32 18.38 -1.31
CA PRO A 272 -19.07 19.61 -1.54
C PRO A 272 -19.15 20.54 -0.32
N LEU A 273 -19.29 20.00 0.89
CA LEU A 273 -19.26 20.79 2.14
C LEU A 273 -17.89 21.45 2.34
N GLY A 274 -16.80 20.73 2.09
CA GLY A 274 -15.45 21.30 2.10
C GLY A 274 -15.25 22.40 1.06
N GLU A 275 -15.73 22.21 -0.16
CA GLU A 275 -15.68 23.22 -1.23
C GLU A 275 -16.48 24.48 -0.88
N ALA A 276 -17.64 24.34 -0.25
CA ALA A 276 -18.44 25.47 0.24
C ALA A 276 -17.72 26.21 1.37
N ALA A 277 -17.15 25.48 2.33
CA ALA A 277 -16.38 26.05 3.42
C ALA A 277 -15.15 26.82 2.93
N ALA A 278 -14.46 26.32 1.89
CA ALA A 278 -13.35 27.01 1.22
C ALA A 278 -13.76 28.38 0.63
N ARG A 279 -15.04 28.56 0.29
CA ARG A 279 -15.63 29.81 -0.20
C ARG A 279 -16.18 30.71 0.92
N GLY A 280 -16.00 30.32 2.19
CA GLY A 280 -16.49 31.05 3.36
C GLY A 280 -17.84 30.57 3.89
N GLU A 281 -18.48 29.58 3.25
CA GLU A 281 -19.73 28.98 3.73
C GLU A 281 -19.44 27.83 4.71
N GLU A 282 -18.89 28.15 5.87
CA GLU A 282 -18.37 27.15 6.84
C GLU A 282 -19.48 26.41 7.62
N LYS A 283 -20.64 27.04 7.79
CA LYS A 283 -21.72 26.56 8.67
C LYS A 283 -22.23 25.15 8.34
N PRO A 284 -22.47 24.77 7.06
CA PRO A 284 -22.89 23.42 6.71
C PRO A 284 -21.86 22.35 7.09
N LEU A 285 -20.57 22.59 6.80
CA LEU A 285 -19.50 21.67 7.17
C LEU A 285 -19.40 21.53 8.70
N LYS A 286 -19.43 22.66 9.43
CA LYS A 286 -19.40 22.65 10.90
C LYS A 286 -20.57 21.85 11.50
N THR A 287 -21.76 21.99 10.93
CA THR A 287 -22.96 21.24 11.37
C THR A 287 -22.79 19.74 11.17
N GLU A 288 -22.28 19.32 10.00
CA GLU A 288 -22.04 17.90 9.72
C GLU A 288 -20.94 17.32 10.63
N LEU A 289 -19.82 18.01 10.80
CA LEU A 289 -18.74 17.56 11.69
C LEU A 289 -19.20 17.45 13.15
N TYR A 290 -20.05 18.39 13.60
CA TYR A 290 -20.68 18.33 14.91
C TYR A 290 -21.55 17.07 15.05
N ALA A 291 -22.38 16.76 14.04
CA ALA A 291 -23.21 15.55 14.04
C ALA A 291 -22.34 14.29 14.05
N LEU A 292 -21.29 14.21 13.23
CA LEU A 292 -20.37 13.07 13.22
C LEU A 292 -19.72 12.82 14.59
N LYS A 293 -19.41 13.87 15.36
CA LYS A 293 -18.82 13.74 16.70
C LYS A 293 -19.84 13.41 17.78
N HIS A 294 -20.98 14.10 17.80
CA HIS A 294 -21.88 14.11 18.97
C HIS A 294 -23.20 13.34 18.76
N ASP A 295 -23.71 13.26 17.54
CA ASP A 295 -24.95 12.55 17.23
C ASP A 295 -24.93 12.03 15.79
N ILE A 296 -24.22 10.92 15.59
CA ILE A 296 -24.00 10.37 14.26
C ILE A 296 -25.31 10.09 13.52
N LYS A 297 -26.42 9.82 14.22
CA LYS A 297 -27.72 9.54 13.60
C LYS A 297 -28.32 10.74 12.88
N GLN A 298 -27.89 11.96 13.23
CA GLN A 298 -28.30 13.20 12.57
C GLN A 298 -27.38 13.57 11.39
N SER A 299 -26.24 12.89 11.24
CA SER A 299 -25.29 13.18 10.17
C SER A 299 -25.82 12.76 8.79
N MET A 300 -25.37 13.46 7.76
CA MET A 300 -25.58 13.05 6.37
C MET A 300 -24.95 11.68 6.10
N LEU A 301 -23.87 11.32 6.81
CA LEU A 301 -23.24 9.99 6.72
C LEU A 301 -24.22 8.87 7.11
N TYR A 302 -24.88 9.00 8.26
CA TYR A 302 -25.82 7.98 8.73
C TYR A 302 -27.06 7.90 7.83
N GLN A 303 -27.55 9.03 7.32
CA GLN A 303 -28.64 9.06 6.34
C GLN A 303 -28.25 8.29 5.07
N ASN A 304 -27.06 8.56 4.51
CA ASN A 304 -26.53 7.83 3.36
C ASN A 304 -26.43 6.31 3.64
N PHE A 305 -26.01 5.92 4.85
CA PHE A 305 -25.94 4.50 5.23
C PHE A 305 -27.32 3.85 5.29
N CYS A 306 -28.31 4.54 5.83
CA CYS A 306 -29.69 4.06 5.85
C CYS A 306 -30.25 3.86 4.45
N GLU A 307 -29.97 4.79 3.52
CA GLU A 307 -30.42 4.70 2.13
C GLU A 307 -29.72 3.58 1.36
N ARG A 308 -28.43 3.37 1.60
CA ARG A 308 -27.60 2.47 0.80
C ARG A 308 -27.57 1.04 1.33
N TYR A 309 -27.50 0.85 2.64
CA TYR A 309 -27.13 -0.44 3.24
C TYR A 309 -28.23 -1.10 4.06
N ARG A 310 -29.27 -0.35 4.49
CA ARG A 310 -30.39 -0.94 5.25
C ARG A 310 -31.13 -1.98 4.39
N GLY A 311 -31.42 -3.13 4.98
CA GLY A 311 -32.07 -4.27 4.34
C GLY A 311 -31.14 -5.12 3.46
N ARG A 312 -29.84 -4.80 3.36
CA ARG A 312 -28.87 -5.66 2.66
C ARG A 312 -28.46 -6.84 3.55
N LYS A 313 -28.03 -7.93 2.91
CA LYS A 313 -27.48 -9.12 3.59
C LYS A 313 -26.37 -8.75 4.60
N ASP A 314 -25.51 -7.83 4.20
CA ASP A 314 -24.33 -7.40 4.94
C ASP A 314 -24.57 -6.07 5.68
N GLU A 315 -25.82 -5.76 6.06
CA GLU A 315 -26.16 -4.51 6.76
C GLU A 315 -25.33 -4.30 8.02
N GLU A 316 -25.15 -5.33 8.85
CA GLU A 316 -24.42 -5.21 10.12
C GLU A 316 -22.96 -4.77 9.90
N ILE A 317 -22.24 -5.37 8.95
CA ILE A 317 -20.84 -5.03 8.68
C ILE A 317 -20.72 -3.59 8.16
N PHE A 318 -21.65 -3.13 7.33
CA PHE A 318 -21.68 -1.73 6.90
C PHE A 318 -21.93 -0.80 8.08
N PHE A 319 -22.95 -1.03 8.90
CA PHE A 319 -23.25 -0.16 10.05
C PHE A 319 -22.18 -0.21 11.14
N ASN A 320 -21.39 -1.29 11.25
CA ASN A 320 -20.22 -1.35 12.12
C ASN A 320 -19.16 -0.31 11.76
N ALA A 321 -19.05 0.12 10.49
CA ALA A 321 -18.10 1.16 10.07
C ALA A 321 -18.35 2.53 10.73
N LEU A 322 -19.49 2.71 11.40
CA LEU A 322 -19.83 3.94 12.14
C LEU A 322 -19.43 3.90 13.63
N LYS A 323 -18.84 2.79 14.10
CA LYS A 323 -18.38 2.61 15.49
C LYS A 323 -16.98 3.13 15.81
N PRO A 324 -16.00 3.12 14.88
CA PRO A 324 -14.68 3.67 15.15
C PRO A 324 -14.77 5.10 15.66
N GLN A 325 -13.82 5.48 16.52
CA GLN A 325 -13.79 6.83 17.07
C GLN A 325 -13.25 7.83 16.03
N ASN A 326 -13.39 9.12 16.37
CA ASN A 326 -12.84 10.26 15.64
C ASN A 326 -13.27 10.36 14.17
N ILE A 327 -14.54 10.03 13.86
CA ILE A 327 -15.07 10.11 12.50
C ILE A 327 -15.05 11.55 11.97
N ALA A 328 -15.34 12.54 12.82
CA ALA A 328 -15.29 13.95 12.46
C ALA A 328 -13.84 14.39 12.12
N GLU A 329 -12.87 13.98 12.91
CA GLU A 329 -11.44 14.25 12.70
C GLU A 329 -10.94 13.59 11.42
N LYS A 330 -11.32 12.33 11.16
CA LYS A 330 -10.99 11.61 9.92
C LYS A 330 -11.53 12.35 8.70
N ALA A 331 -12.79 12.78 8.74
CA ALA A 331 -13.40 13.58 7.68
C ALA A 331 -12.66 14.91 7.47
N LEU A 332 -12.26 15.58 8.56
CA LEU A 332 -11.55 16.85 8.50
C LEU A 332 -10.11 16.70 7.98
N ILE A 333 -9.40 15.62 8.37
CA ILE A 333 -8.09 15.25 7.81
C ILE A 333 -8.20 15.00 6.31
N PHE A 334 -9.22 14.26 5.86
CA PHE A 334 -9.43 14.00 4.44
C PHE A 334 -9.60 15.30 3.64
N LEU A 335 -10.42 16.23 4.14
CA LEU A 335 -10.62 17.54 3.50
C LEU A 335 -9.36 18.41 3.50
N PHE A 336 -8.59 18.39 4.59
CA PHE A 336 -7.35 19.16 4.75
C PHE A 336 -6.18 18.55 3.97
N CYS A 337 -5.76 17.34 4.32
CA CYS A 337 -4.56 16.70 3.76
C CYS A 337 -4.73 16.26 2.31
N GLU A 338 -5.85 15.64 1.98
CA GLU A 338 -5.98 14.92 0.71
C GLU A 338 -6.69 15.75 -0.37
N GLN A 339 -7.75 16.47 0.00
CA GLN A 339 -8.49 17.31 -0.96
C GLN A 339 -7.99 18.75 -1.01
N ASN A 340 -7.22 19.20 -0.02
CA ASN A 340 -6.75 20.57 0.11
C ASN A 340 -7.90 21.61 0.03
N LEU A 341 -9.04 21.29 0.65
CA LEU A 341 -10.25 22.12 0.64
C LEU A 341 -10.43 22.93 1.91
N VAL A 342 -9.76 22.55 3.00
CA VAL A 342 -9.80 23.28 4.27
C VAL A 342 -8.45 23.97 4.47
N PRO A 343 -8.38 25.31 4.56
CA PRO A 343 -7.16 26.01 4.96
C PRO A 343 -6.80 25.69 6.42
N GLU A 344 -5.52 25.83 6.79
CA GLU A 344 -5.05 25.55 8.16
C GLU A 344 -5.75 26.40 9.22
N GLU A 345 -6.05 27.67 8.91
CA GLU A 345 -6.79 28.55 9.82
C GLU A 345 -8.20 28.01 10.12
N LEU A 346 -8.91 27.56 9.08
CA LEU A 346 -10.23 26.97 9.21
C LEU A 346 -10.18 25.63 9.95
N LEU A 347 -9.17 24.80 9.67
CA LEU A 347 -8.93 23.54 10.39
C LEU A 347 -8.84 23.81 11.90
N LEU A 348 -7.94 24.70 12.31
CA LEU A 348 -7.71 25.06 13.70
C LEU A 348 -8.98 25.62 14.38
N ARG A 349 -9.73 26.48 13.67
CA ARG A 349 -11.00 27.02 14.16
C ARG A 349 -12.06 25.94 14.36
N LEU A 350 -12.25 25.05 13.38
CA LEU A 350 -13.19 23.93 13.47
C LEU A 350 -12.80 22.97 14.60
N VAL A 351 -11.51 22.68 14.75
CA VAL A 351 -10.99 21.83 15.83
C VAL A 351 -11.30 22.43 17.19
N SER A 352 -11.06 23.73 17.38
CA SER A 352 -11.38 24.42 18.63
C SER A 352 -12.90 24.47 18.88
N ASP A 353 -13.67 24.91 17.89
CA ASP A 353 -15.12 25.13 18.01
C ASP A 353 -15.91 23.85 18.28
N LEU A 354 -15.41 22.72 17.76
CA LEU A 354 -16.04 21.41 17.89
C LEU A 354 -15.34 20.52 18.92
N ASP A 355 -14.32 21.04 19.62
CA ASP A 355 -13.54 20.33 20.65
C ASP A 355 -12.90 19.02 20.12
N LEU A 356 -12.46 19.01 18.86
CA LEU A 356 -11.94 17.79 18.21
C LEU A 356 -10.62 17.31 18.85
N ASP A 357 -10.34 16.01 18.76
CA ASP A 357 -9.16 15.39 19.37
C ASP A 357 -7.85 15.85 18.70
N THR A 358 -7.19 16.82 19.32
CA THR A 358 -5.93 17.40 18.85
C THR A 358 -4.76 16.42 18.89
N ALA A 359 -4.77 15.43 19.79
CA ALA A 359 -3.71 14.43 19.88
C ALA A 359 -3.81 13.45 18.71
N TYR A 360 -5.02 12.98 18.40
CA TYR A 360 -5.30 12.16 17.22
C TYR A 360 -4.95 12.91 15.94
N LEU A 361 -5.46 14.14 15.78
CA LEU A 361 -5.19 14.98 14.61
C LEU A 361 -3.69 15.23 14.43
N GLY A 362 -2.99 15.64 15.49
CA GLY A 362 -1.55 15.93 15.44
C GLY A 362 -0.73 14.73 14.97
N LYS A 363 -1.01 13.54 15.50
CA LYS A 363 -0.36 12.29 15.09
C LYS A 363 -0.62 11.98 13.62
N VAL A 364 -1.89 11.91 13.21
CA VAL A 364 -2.25 11.47 11.85
C VAL A 364 -1.82 12.49 10.79
N LEU A 365 -1.91 13.79 11.08
CA LEU A 365 -1.41 14.83 10.18
C LEU A 365 0.11 14.74 9.97
N ALA A 366 0.87 14.43 11.02
CA ALA A 366 2.30 14.18 10.91
C ALA A 366 2.61 12.94 10.05
N ASP A 367 1.90 11.83 10.27
CA ASP A 367 2.04 10.60 9.47
C ASP A 367 1.73 10.84 7.98
N ASN A 368 0.79 11.74 7.68
CA ASN A 368 0.43 12.14 6.31
C ASN A 368 1.33 13.28 5.76
N LYS A 369 2.49 13.55 6.39
CA LYS A 369 3.50 14.54 5.98
C LYS A 369 2.97 15.99 5.91
N ARG A 370 1.92 16.33 6.67
CA ARG A 370 1.35 17.69 6.76
C ARG A 370 1.05 18.06 8.21
N PRO A 371 2.07 18.14 9.09
CA PRO A 371 1.88 18.39 10.51
C PRO A 371 1.30 19.78 10.78
N VAL A 372 0.44 19.89 11.79
CA VAL A 372 -0.17 21.14 12.26
C VAL A 372 -0.01 21.22 13.78
N SER A 373 0.32 22.41 14.28
CA SER A 373 0.44 22.66 15.72
C SER A 373 -0.88 23.16 16.29
N PHE A 374 -1.47 22.39 17.21
CA PHE A 374 -2.69 22.78 17.93
C PHE A 374 -2.42 23.53 19.25
N ALA A 375 -1.16 23.82 19.56
CA ALA A 375 -0.76 24.42 20.84
C ALA A 375 -0.98 25.95 20.92
N GLN A 376 -1.26 26.61 19.80
CA GLN A 376 -1.52 28.05 19.76
C GLN A 376 -3.03 28.29 19.62
N PRO A 377 -3.76 28.64 20.69
CA PRO A 377 -5.11 29.15 20.54
C PRO A 377 -5.01 30.45 19.75
N PHE A 378 -5.81 30.59 18.70
CA PHE A 378 -5.94 31.86 18.01
C PHE A 378 -6.29 32.96 19.01
N LEU A 379 -5.45 33.98 19.08
CA LEU A 379 -5.83 35.27 19.65
C LEU A 379 -6.77 35.94 18.64
N PHE A 380 -8.09 35.72 18.78
CA PHE A 380 -9.10 36.55 18.12
C PHE A 380 -9.79 37.44 19.15
#